data_AF-A0A2H8TKC7-F1
#
_entry.id   AF-A0A2H8TKC7-F1
#
_cell.length_a   1.000
_cell.length_b   1.000
_cell.length_c   1.000
_cell.angle_alpha   90.00
_cell.angle_beta   90.00
_cell.angle_gamma   90.00
#
_symmetry.space_group_name_H-M   'P 1'
#
loop_
_entity.id
_entity.type
_entity.pdbx_description
1 polymer ?
#
loop_
_entity_poly.entity_id
_entity_poly.type
_entity_poly.pdbx_seq_one_letter_code
_entity_poly.pdbx_strand_id
1 'polypeptide(L)'
;MVMAEFEWQTSKMVKQQFEVNILGPIMLTGMLLPIFRKDKSRVINVISHCAYLPLPGISLYGATKAAVRAWTIGSRVELESHGIKMITFSPGSFYLHSSIMNGEQRIIDYKDMRDNMNKEQLAYYGAYMQAYQNYLSTIDAYINPPEITIPSTSKLYSLMDNALWAIQPKAEYNVPEPWRYKIYFAVAWTLSSLGLHYFKDKVVRKFVATPQFHSNIASQVENF
;
A
#
# COMPACT_ATOMS: atom_id res chain seq x y z
N MET A 1 4.49 -6.26 -1.26
CA MET A 1 3.03 -5.98 -1.28
C MET A 1 2.42 -6.91 -2.31
N VAL A 2 1.21 -7.42 -2.08
CA VAL A 2 0.53 -8.28 -3.07
C VAL A 2 -0.26 -7.40 -4.04
N MET A 3 -0.07 -7.60 -5.35
CA MET A 3 -0.73 -6.83 -6.42
C MET A 3 -1.73 -7.72 -7.17
N ALA A 4 -2.96 -7.74 -6.70
CA ALA A 4 -4.03 -8.58 -7.23
C ALA A 4 -5.39 -8.08 -6.75
N GLU A 5 -6.46 -8.44 -7.46
CA GLU A 5 -7.81 -8.23 -6.94
C GLU A 5 -8.00 -8.95 -5.60
N PHE A 6 -8.92 -8.42 -4.80
CA PHE A 6 -9.16 -8.91 -3.44
C PHE A 6 -9.45 -10.42 -3.39
N GLU A 7 -10.36 -10.90 -4.24
CA GLU A 7 -10.84 -12.29 -4.19
C GLU A 7 -9.77 -13.29 -4.65
N TRP A 8 -8.78 -12.86 -5.43
CA TRP A 8 -7.74 -13.76 -5.93
C TRP A 8 -6.74 -14.14 -4.84
N GLN A 9 -6.56 -13.28 -3.84
CA GLN A 9 -5.53 -13.45 -2.84
C GLN A 9 -5.87 -14.60 -1.89
N THR A 10 -4.92 -15.52 -1.71
CA THR A 10 -5.11 -16.68 -0.83
C THR A 10 -5.23 -16.23 0.63
N SER A 11 -5.91 -17.04 1.45
CA SER A 11 -6.06 -16.72 2.89
C SER A 11 -4.72 -16.51 3.59
N LYS A 12 -3.67 -17.20 3.15
CA LYS A 12 -2.28 -17.03 3.62
C LYS A 12 -1.76 -15.63 3.30
N MET A 13 -1.92 -15.16 2.06
CA MET A 13 -1.50 -13.81 1.65
C MET A 13 -2.25 -12.72 2.42
N VAL A 14 -3.55 -12.91 2.64
CA VAL A 14 -4.35 -11.97 3.44
C VAL A 14 -3.81 -11.90 4.87
N LYS A 15 -3.67 -13.06 5.54
CA LYS A 15 -3.17 -13.14 6.92
C LYS A 15 -1.78 -12.52 7.05
N GLN A 16 -0.85 -12.90 6.17
CA GLN A 16 0.53 -12.41 6.22
C GLN A 16 0.60 -10.88 6.10
N GLN A 17 -0.21 -10.27 5.23
CA GLN A 17 -0.24 -8.81 5.11
C GLN A 17 -0.72 -8.14 6.39
N PHE A 18 -1.75 -8.68 7.05
CA PHE A 18 -2.27 -8.14 8.31
C PHE A 18 -1.31 -8.38 9.48
N GLU A 19 -0.75 -9.58 9.58
CA GLU A 19 0.23 -9.96 10.60
C GLU A 19 1.47 -9.07 10.52
N VAL A 20 2.05 -8.91 9.33
CA VAL A 20 3.28 -8.13 9.15
C VAL A 20 3.01 -6.63 9.24
N ASN A 21 2.00 -6.12 8.54
CA ASN A 21 1.82 -4.68 8.44
C ASN A 21 1.10 -4.08 9.65
N ILE A 22 0.21 -4.82 10.32
CA ILE A 22 -0.61 -4.30 11.42
C ILE A 22 -0.15 -4.88 12.76
N LEU A 23 -0.22 -6.20 12.91
CA LEU A 23 0.03 -6.83 14.21
C LEU A 23 1.49 -6.67 14.64
N GLY A 24 2.44 -6.81 13.71
CA GLY A 24 3.87 -6.63 13.97
C GLY A 24 4.17 -5.29 14.64
N PRO A 25 3.85 -4.14 14.03
CA PRO A 25 4.07 -2.83 14.64
C PRO A 25 3.35 -2.64 15.98
N ILE A 26 2.10 -3.10 16.11
CA ILE A 26 1.32 -2.97 17.35
C ILE A 26 1.97 -3.76 18.48
N MET A 27 2.24 -5.04 18.25
CA MET A 27 2.81 -5.95 19.26
C MET A 27 4.21 -5.50 19.66
N LEU A 28 5.06 -5.17 18.69
CA LEU A 28 6.41 -4.68 18.95
C LEU A 28 6.40 -3.39 19.77
N THR A 29 5.54 -2.44 19.41
CA THR A 29 5.40 -1.18 20.17
C THR A 29 4.94 -1.47 21.59
N GLY A 30 3.92 -2.32 21.77
CA GLY A 30 3.40 -2.73 23.07
C GLY A 30 4.47 -3.33 23.98
N MET A 31 5.28 -4.25 23.43
CA MET A 31 6.39 -4.89 24.14
C MET A 31 7.48 -3.89 24.57
N LEU A 32 7.74 -2.86 23.76
CA LEU A 32 8.78 -1.87 24.01
C LEU A 32 8.30 -0.67 24.85
N LEU A 33 7.00 -0.57 25.15
CA LEU A 33 6.45 0.53 25.94
C LEU A 33 7.18 0.81 27.27
N PRO A 34 7.63 -0.19 28.07
CA PRO A 34 8.37 0.10 29.30
C PRO A 34 9.64 0.90 29.07
N ILE A 35 10.40 0.58 28.03
CA ILE A 35 11.61 1.31 27.63
C ILE A 35 11.23 2.67 27.05
N PHE A 36 10.20 2.70 26.19
CA PHE A 36 9.76 3.96 25.57
C PHE A 36 9.27 5.00 26.56
N ARG A 37 8.58 4.58 27.64
CA ARG A 37 8.16 5.48 28.73
C ARG A 37 9.33 6.04 29.50
N LYS A 38 10.36 5.22 29.77
CA LYS A 38 11.57 5.63 30.49
C LYS A 38 12.36 6.66 29.68
N ASP A 39 12.54 6.40 28.39
CA ASP A 39 13.44 7.19 27.54
C ASP A 39 12.71 8.29 26.75
N LYS A 40 11.38 8.43 26.94
CA LYS A 40 10.51 9.36 26.19
C LYS A 40 10.71 9.21 24.68
N SER A 41 10.66 7.95 24.24
CA SER A 41 11.03 7.55 22.88
C SER A 41 10.03 8.03 21.82
N ARG A 42 10.38 7.75 20.57
CA ARG A 42 9.58 8.09 19.40
C ARG A 42 9.40 6.86 18.53
N VAL A 43 8.19 6.64 18.06
CA VAL A 43 7.83 5.56 17.16
C VAL A 43 7.39 6.16 15.83
N ILE A 44 8.10 5.80 14.76
CA ILE A 44 7.80 6.24 13.40
C ILE A 44 7.25 5.05 12.63
N ASN A 45 5.94 5.06 12.38
CA ASN A 45 5.28 4.03 11.60
C ASN A 45 5.25 4.42 10.12
N VAL A 46 5.84 3.56 9.27
CA VAL A 46 5.89 3.78 7.82
C VAL A 46 4.55 3.36 7.19
N ILE A 47 3.80 4.36 6.74
CA ILE A 47 2.52 4.22 6.05
C ILE A 47 2.69 4.37 4.53
N SER A 48 1.61 4.65 3.82
CA SER A 48 1.59 4.85 2.37
C SER A 48 0.49 5.87 2.02
N HIS A 49 0.55 6.47 0.83
CA HIS A 49 -0.57 7.24 0.29
C HIS A 49 -1.86 6.38 0.18
N CYS A 50 -1.71 5.06 0.01
CA CYS A 50 -2.81 4.11 0.01
C CYS A 50 -3.54 4.00 1.36
N ALA A 51 -2.96 4.53 2.45
CA ALA A 51 -3.65 4.65 3.74
C ALA A 51 -4.79 5.67 3.73
N TYR A 52 -4.79 6.59 2.76
CA TYR A 52 -5.79 7.66 2.61
C TYR A 52 -6.75 7.34 1.47
N LEU A 53 -6.21 6.89 0.34
CA LEU A 53 -6.97 6.58 -0.86
C LEU A 53 -6.44 5.26 -1.45
N PRO A 54 -7.00 4.11 -1.03
CA PRO A 54 -6.58 2.82 -1.56
C PRO A 54 -6.94 2.70 -3.05
N LEU A 55 -6.13 1.96 -3.79
CA LEU A 55 -6.31 1.73 -5.23
C LEU A 55 -6.77 0.28 -5.50
N PRO A 56 -7.55 0.05 -6.58
CA PRO A 56 -7.81 -1.30 -7.09
C PRO A 56 -6.52 -2.11 -7.28
N GLY A 57 -6.61 -3.43 -7.07
CA GLY A 57 -5.45 -4.32 -7.12
C GLY A 57 -4.51 -4.28 -5.91
N ILE A 58 -4.70 -3.35 -4.97
CA ILE A 58 -3.94 -3.24 -3.72
C ILE A 58 -4.85 -2.87 -2.53
N SER A 59 -6.13 -3.25 -2.59
CA SER A 59 -7.14 -2.90 -1.59
C SER A 59 -6.77 -3.42 -0.19
N LEU A 60 -6.31 -4.67 -0.08
CA LEU A 60 -5.86 -5.26 1.19
C LEU A 60 -4.62 -4.57 1.76
N TYR A 61 -3.62 -4.29 0.92
CA TYR A 61 -2.47 -3.50 1.34
C TYR A 61 -2.88 -2.10 1.83
N GLY A 62 -3.75 -1.41 1.08
CA GLY A 62 -4.30 -0.12 1.47
C GLY A 62 -5.03 -0.18 2.80
N ALA A 63 -5.85 -1.21 3.03
CA ALA A 63 -6.53 -1.45 4.30
C ALA A 63 -5.53 -1.61 5.46
N THR A 64 -4.45 -2.38 5.28
CA THR A 64 -3.42 -2.53 6.33
C THR A 64 -2.72 -1.21 6.64
N LYS A 65 -2.40 -0.40 5.63
CA LYS A 65 -1.74 0.90 5.83
C LYS A 65 -2.69 1.93 6.44
N ALA A 66 -3.98 1.89 6.11
CA ALA A 66 -5.01 2.69 6.77
C ALA A 66 -5.18 2.31 8.25
N ALA A 67 -5.16 1.01 8.57
CA ALA A 67 -5.24 0.52 9.94
C ALA A 67 -4.05 1.01 10.79
N VAL A 68 -2.82 0.87 10.29
CA VAL A 68 -1.61 1.36 10.99
C VAL A 68 -1.67 2.87 11.19
N ARG A 69 -2.12 3.62 10.18
CA ARG A 69 -2.30 5.07 10.28
C ARG A 69 -3.30 5.42 11.39
N ALA A 70 -4.47 4.80 11.38
CA ALA A 70 -5.52 5.05 12.37
C ALA A 70 -5.03 4.73 13.79
N TRP A 71 -4.40 3.56 13.97
CA TRP A 71 -3.78 3.17 15.24
C TRP A 71 -2.72 4.16 15.71
N THR A 72 -1.82 4.60 14.82
CA THR A 72 -0.77 5.57 15.15
C THR A 72 -1.36 6.91 15.61
N ILE A 73 -2.42 7.38 14.96
CA ILE A 73 -3.09 8.64 15.31
C ILE A 73 -3.81 8.55 16.66
N GLY A 74 -4.51 7.44 16.91
CA GLY A 74 -5.20 7.20 18.18
C GLY A 74 -4.22 7.08 19.34
N SER A 75 -3.25 6.17 19.21
CA SER A 75 -2.22 5.92 20.23
C SER A 75 -1.32 7.14 20.49
N ARG A 76 -1.17 8.06 19.54
CA ARG A 76 -0.48 9.34 19.77
C ARG A 76 -1.07 10.10 20.95
N VAL A 77 -2.40 10.18 21.04
CA VAL A 77 -3.09 10.90 22.11
C VAL A 77 -2.99 10.14 23.42
N GLU A 78 -3.13 8.81 23.37
CA GLU A 78 -3.00 7.94 24.54
C GLU A 78 -1.61 8.00 25.17
N LEU A 79 -0.56 8.08 24.33
CA LEU A 79 0.83 7.98 24.76
C LEU A 79 1.54 9.32 24.95
N GLU A 80 0.89 10.44 24.62
CA GLU A 80 1.44 11.80 24.75
C GLU A 80 1.81 12.14 26.21
N SER A 81 0.92 11.83 27.15
CA SER A 81 1.14 12.04 28.60
C SER A 81 2.32 11.23 29.14
N HIS A 82 2.68 10.14 28.45
CA HIS A 82 3.82 9.29 28.76
C HIS A 82 5.12 9.75 28.08
N GLY A 83 5.10 10.87 27.36
CA GLY A 83 6.27 11.43 26.67
C GLY A 83 6.66 10.65 25.41
N ILE A 84 5.83 9.73 24.92
CA ILE A 84 6.10 8.94 23.73
C ILE A 84 5.50 9.63 22.51
N LYS A 85 6.31 9.85 21.49
CA LYS A 85 5.88 10.50 20.24
C LYS A 85 5.53 9.44 19.19
N MET A 86 4.26 9.38 18.79
CA MET A 86 3.80 8.51 17.70
C MET A 86 3.70 9.32 16.40
N ILE A 87 4.34 8.85 15.33
CA ILE A 87 4.48 9.57 14.06
C ILE A 87 4.14 8.65 12.89
N THR A 88 3.40 9.18 11.92
CA THR A 88 3.20 8.51 10.62
C THR A 88 4.13 9.08 9.57
N PHE A 89 4.76 8.20 8.80
CA PHE A 89 5.68 8.57 7.72
C PHE A 89 5.27 7.91 6.40
N SER A 90 4.93 8.71 5.38
CA SER A 90 4.65 8.22 4.02
C SER A 90 5.86 8.48 3.12
N PRO A 91 6.51 7.44 2.56
CA PRO A 91 7.77 7.56 1.82
C PRO A 91 7.60 8.08 0.38
N GLY A 92 6.37 8.29 -0.08
CA GLY A 92 6.10 8.76 -1.44
C GLY A 92 6.47 7.72 -2.52
N SER A 93 6.86 8.21 -3.70
CA SER A 93 7.26 7.40 -4.87
C SER A 93 8.58 6.61 -4.71
N PHE A 94 9.04 6.38 -3.49
CA PHE A 94 10.22 5.54 -3.21
C PHE A 94 10.02 4.06 -3.58
N TYR A 95 8.79 3.64 -3.92
CA TYR A 95 8.51 2.27 -4.36
C TYR A 95 9.39 1.82 -5.54
N LEU A 96 9.76 2.74 -6.44
CA LEU A 96 10.68 2.48 -7.57
C LEU A 96 12.11 2.10 -7.14
N HIS A 97 12.49 2.45 -5.92
CA HIS A 97 13.82 2.19 -5.35
C HIS A 97 13.77 1.17 -4.21
N SER A 98 12.70 0.38 -4.13
CA SER A 98 12.49 -0.59 -3.06
C SER A 98 11.99 -1.92 -3.62
N SER A 99 12.09 -2.99 -2.83
CA SER A 99 11.56 -4.31 -3.18
C SER A 99 10.05 -4.47 -2.95
N ILE A 100 9.31 -3.39 -2.69
CA ILE A 100 7.89 -3.48 -2.34
C ILE A 100 7.01 -4.03 -3.47
N MET A 101 7.47 -3.88 -4.73
CA MET A 101 6.86 -4.37 -5.97
C MET A 101 7.76 -5.40 -6.67
N ASN A 102 8.45 -6.26 -5.91
CA ASN A 102 9.34 -7.29 -6.46
C ASN A 102 8.61 -8.20 -7.47
N GLY A 103 9.10 -8.23 -8.72
CA GLY A 103 8.49 -8.98 -9.82
C GLY A 103 8.59 -10.50 -9.67
N GLU A 104 9.68 -11.02 -9.11
CA GLU A 104 9.85 -12.47 -8.86
C GLU A 104 8.83 -12.98 -7.86
N GLN A 105 8.68 -12.29 -6.73
CA GLN A 105 7.68 -12.61 -5.71
C GLN A 105 6.27 -12.48 -6.28
N ARG A 106 6.01 -11.47 -7.11
CA ARG A 106 4.72 -11.27 -7.78
C ARG A 106 4.36 -12.44 -8.71
N ILE A 107 5.32 -13.03 -9.42
CA ILE A 107 5.10 -14.22 -10.26
C ILE A 107 4.79 -15.46 -9.39
N ILE A 108 5.47 -15.61 -8.25
CA ILE A 108 5.18 -16.67 -7.28
C ILE A 108 3.76 -16.50 -6.73
N ASP A 109 3.40 -15.28 -6.33
CA ASP A 109 2.07 -14.96 -5.81
C ASP A 109 0.99 -15.25 -6.87
N TYR A 110 1.22 -14.87 -8.14
CA TYR A 110 0.29 -15.17 -9.24
C TYR A 110 0.01 -16.67 -9.39
N LYS A 111 1.06 -17.51 -9.33
CA LYS A 111 0.91 -18.97 -9.43
C LYS A 111 0.12 -19.52 -8.24
N ASP A 112 0.49 -19.13 -7.02
CA ASP A 112 -0.20 -19.58 -5.81
C ASP A 112 -1.69 -19.18 -5.83
N MET A 113 -2.01 -17.95 -6.23
CA MET A 113 -3.40 -17.51 -6.38
C MET A 113 -4.16 -18.36 -7.40
N ARG A 114 -3.56 -18.61 -8.58
CA ARG A 114 -4.20 -19.38 -9.66
C ARG A 114 -4.42 -20.84 -9.25
N ASP A 115 -3.45 -21.46 -8.59
CA ASP A 115 -3.50 -22.86 -8.18
C ASP A 115 -4.51 -23.10 -7.05
N ASN A 116 -4.83 -22.07 -6.26
CA ASN A 116 -5.82 -22.13 -5.18
C ASN A 116 -7.23 -21.70 -5.60
N MET A 117 -7.43 -21.21 -6.83
CA MET A 117 -8.77 -20.87 -7.31
C MET A 117 -9.59 -22.14 -7.56
N ASN A 118 -10.88 -22.08 -7.20
CA ASN A 118 -11.82 -23.15 -7.53
C ASN A 118 -12.20 -23.09 -9.03
N LYS A 119 -12.93 -24.10 -9.54
CA LYS A 119 -13.34 -24.17 -10.95
C LYS A 119 -14.20 -22.99 -11.41
N GLU A 120 -15.10 -22.52 -10.55
CA GLU A 120 -15.99 -21.39 -10.82
C GLU A 120 -15.19 -20.08 -10.90
N GLN A 121 -14.29 -19.83 -9.97
CA GLN A 121 -13.37 -18.68 -9.99
C GLN A 121 -12.44 -18.71 -11.21
N LEU A 122 -11.91 -19.88 -11.59
CA LEU A 122 -11.07 -20.01 -12.78
C LEU A 122 -11.85 -19.72 -14.07
N ALA A 123 -13.07 -20.23 -14.19
CA ALA A 123 -13.94 -19.95 -15.33
C ALA A 123 -14.31 -18.46 -15.40
N TYR A 124 -14.55 -17.83 -14.25
CA TYR A 124 -14.98 -16.44 -14.18
C TYR A 124 -13.82 -15.45 -14.35
N TYR A 125 -12.69 -15.66 -13.68
CA TYR A 125 -11.57 -14.72 -13.63
C TYR A 125 -10.37 -15.11 -14.49
N GLY A 126 -10.22 -16.36 -14.94
CA GLY A 126 -8.95 -16.89 -15.48
C GLY A 126 -8.34 -16.03 -16.59
N ALA A 127 -9.13 -15.64 -17.58
CA ALA A 127 -8.66 -14.80 -18.69
C ALA A 127 -8.41 -13.33 -18.25
N TYR A 128 -9.21 -12.80 -17.31
CA TYR A 128 -8.95 -11.47 -16.74
C TYR A 128 -7.66 -11.46 -15.90
N MET A 129 -7.44 -12.48 -15.08
CA MET A 129 -6.25 -12.66 -14.26
C MET A 129 -4.99 -12.77 -15.13
N GLN A 130 -5.07 -13.48 -16.25
CA GLN A 130 -3.96 -13.57 -17.22
C GLN A 130 -3.68 -12.21 -17.89
N ALA A 131 -4.71 -11.48 -18.33
CA ALA A 131 -4.55 -10.14 -18.88
C ALA A 131 -3.92 -9.17 -17.86
N TYR A 132 -4.35 -9.26 -16.59
CA TYR A 132 -3.78 -8.48 -15.49
C TYR A 132 -2.31 -8.83 -15.23
N GLN A 133 -1.96 -10.11 -15.25
CA GLN A 133 -0.57 -10.58 -15.11
C GLN A 133 0.32 -10.09 -16.26
N ASN A 134 -0.17 -10.13 -17.50
CA ASN A 134 0.53 -9.62 -18.68
C ASN A 134 0.74 -8.10 -18.57
N TYR A 135 -0.25 -7.35 -18.08
CA TYR A 135 -0.08 -5.93 -17.82
C TYR A 135 1.03 -5.69 -16.79
N LEU A 136 1.00 -6.39 -15.65
CA LEU A 136 2.00 -6.20 -14.59
C LEU A 136 3.43 -6.57 -15.03
N SER A 137 3.61 -7.60 -15.87
CA SER A 137 4.94 -7.94 -16.38
C SER A 137 5.55 -6.84 -17.26
N THR A 138 4.73 -6.02 -17.93
CA THR A 138 5.25 -4.84 -18.66
C THR A 138 5.81 -3.77 -17.71
N ILE A 139 5.33 -3.73 -16.47
CA ILE A 139 5.75 -2.74 -15.47
C ILE A 139 6.99 -3.21 -14.72
N ASP A 140 7.15 -4.52 -14.50
CA ASP A 140 8.34 -5.08 -13.83
C ASP A 140 9.66 -4.65 -14.48
N ALA A 141 9.68 -4.47 -15.80
CA ALA A 141 10.83 -3.95 -16.54
C ALA A 141 11.30 -2.57 -16.04
N TYR A 142 10.40 -1.81 -15.41
CA TYR A 142 10.66 -0.48 -14.85
C TYR A 142 10.80 -0.48 -13.31
N ILE A 143 10.49 -1.59 -12.63
CA ILE A 143 10.47 -1.69 -11.15
C ILE A 143 11.54 -2.65 -10.61
N ASN A 144 12.45 -3.13 -11.46
CA ASN A 144 13.68 -3.78 -11.01
C ASN A 144 14.80 -2.74 -10.90
N PRO A 145 15.05 -2.11 -9.73
CA PRO A 145 16.28 -1.39 -9.56
C PRO A 145 17.44 -2.41 -9.56
N PRO A 146 18.42 -2.32 -10.47
CA PRO A 146 19.70 -2.95 -10.24
C PRO A 146 20.31 -2.22 -9.03
N GLU A 147 20.35 -2.88 -7.88
CA GLU A 147 20.85 -2.36 -6.60
C GLU A 147 19.95 -1.33 -5.90
N ILE A 148 19.90 -1.39 -4.56
CA ILE A 148 19.28 -0.34 -3.73
C ILE A 148 20.09 0.93 -3.91
N THR A 149 19.73 1.75 -4.88
CA THR A 149 20.31 3.08 -5.03
C THR A 149 19.75 3.94 -3.91
N ILE A 150 20.61 4.43 -3.03
CA ILE A 150 20.29 5.47 -2.04
C ILE A 150 20.40 6.81 -2.79
N PRO A 151 19.30 7.42 -3.28
CA PRO A 151 19.42 8.72 -3.93
C PRO A 151 19.92 9.74 -2.90
N SER A 152 21.15 10.21 -3.09
CA SER A 152 21.92 11.06 -2.17
C SER A 152 21.25 12.40 -1.83
N THR A 153 20.15 12.76 -2.49
CA THR A 153 19.45 14.05 -2.34
C THR A 153 17.92 13.92 -2.35
N SER A 154 17.37 12.78 -1.93
CA SER A 154 15.91 12.66 -1.88
C SER A 154 15.33 13.38 -0.65
N LYS A 155 14.26 14.15 -0.88
CA LYS A 155 13.43 14.78 0.17
C LYS A 155 12.91 13.78 1.22
N LEU A 156 12.93 12.49 0.88
CA LEU A 156 12.70 11.37 1.80
C LEU A 156 13.67 11.41 2.99
N TYR A 157 14.98 11.45 2.75
CA TYR A 157 15.98 11.40 3.81
C TYR A 157 15.92 12.63 4.70
N SER A 158 15.80 13.83 4.12
CA SER A 158 15.68 15.05 4.93
C SER A 158 14.41 15.10 5.78
N LEU A 159 13.29 14.55 5.28
CA LEU A 159 12.07 14.41 6.09
C LEU A 159 12.20 13.32 7.14
N MET A 160 12.89 12.21 6.85
CA MET A 160 13.16 11.16 7.84
C MET A 160 14.10 11.67 8.94
N ASP A 161 15.17 12.38 8.58
CA ASP A 161 16.06 13.05 9.54
C ASP A 161 15.30 14.04 10.39
N ASN A 162 14.38 14.80 9.81
CA ASN A 162 13.52 15.68 10.60
C ASN A 162 12.61 14.88 11.55
N ALA A 163 12.01 13.78 11.08
CA ALA A 163 11.19 12.89 11.90
C ALA A 163 11.98 12.21 13.03
N LEU A 164 13.28 11.95 12.84
CA LEU A 164 14.18 11.35 13.84
C LEU A 164 14.74 12.38 14.83
N TRP A 165 15.27 13.49 14.31
CA TRP A 165 16.14 14.39 15.07
C TRP A 165 15.49 15.70 15.51
N ALA A 166 14.33 16.07 14.96
CA ALA A 166 13.67 17.30 15.42
C ALA A 166 13.31 17.21 16.91
N ILE A 167 13.58 18.29 17.64
CA ILE A 167 13.19 18.43 19.06
C ILE A 167 11.68 18.27 19.20
N GLN A 168 10.93 18.95 18.34
CA GLN A 168 9.47 18.85 18.20
C GLN A 168 9.13 18.38 16.78
N PRO A 169 9.06 17.06 16.54
CA PRO A 169 8.70 16.54 15.23
C PRO A 169 7.21 16.76 14.96
N LYS A 170 6.84 16.76 13.68
CA LYS A 170 5.44 16.72 13.26
C LYS A 170 4.84 15.33 13.55
N ALA A 171 3.52 15.28 13.72
CA ALA A 171 2.80 14.01 13.84
C ALA A 171 2.77 13.23 12.51
N GLU A 172 2.88 13.92 11.38
CA GLU A 172 2.76 13.34 10.05
C GLU A 172 3.82 13.92 9.10
N TYR A 173 4.55 13.03 8.42
CA TYR A 173 5.53 13.35 7.40
C TYR A 173 5.15 12.66 6.09
N ASN A 174 4.94 13.45 5.03
CA ASN A 174 4.63 12.93 3.71
C ASN A 174 5.68 13.42 2.72
N VAL A 175 6.43 12.48 2.15
CA VAL A 175 7.30 12.79 1.02
C VAL A 175 6.44 13.21 -0.15
N PRO A 176 6.72 14.37 -0.79
CA PRO A 176 5.91 14.83 -1.92
C PRO A 176 5.90 13.82 -3.06
N GLU A 177 4.69 13.47 -3.49
CA GLU A 177 4.48 12.68 -4.70
C GLU A 177 4.59 13.57 -5.97
N PRO A 178 4.81 12.97 -7.16
CA PRO A 178 4.70 13.67 -8.44
C PRO A 178 3.40 14.47 -8.56
N TRP A 179 3.43 15.57 -9.31
CA TRP A 179 2.28 16.49 -9.45
C TRP A 179 0.98 15.77 -9.86
N ARG A 180 1.08 14.71 -10.67
CA ARG A 180 -0.04 13.87 -11.10
C ARG A 180 -0.80 13.26 -9.91
N TYR A 181 -0.10 12.79 -8.87
CA TYR A 181 -0.73 12.26 -7.66
C TYR A 181 -1.43 13.37 -6.88
N LYS A 182 -0.85 14.58 -6.79
CA LYS A 182 -1.48 15.71 -6.10
C LYS A 182 -2.83 16.08 -6.75
N ILE A 183 -2.88 16.14 -8.07
CA ILE A 183 -4.12 16.40 -8.81
C ILE A 183 -5.12 15.26 -8.57
N TYR A 184 -4.67 14.01 -8.69
CA TYR A 184 -5.51 12.85 -8.43
C TYR A 184 -6.13 12.90 -7.03
N PHE A 185 -5.33 13.15 -5.98
CA PHE A 185 -5.82 13.29 -4.61
C PHE A 185 -6.80 14.45 -4.45
N ALA A 186 -6.48 15.62 -5.00
CA ALA A 186 -7.36 16.79 -4.92
C ALA A 186 -8.72 16.53 -5.58
N VAL A 187 -8.72 15.95 -6.79
CA VAL A 187 -9.96 15.60 -7.52
C VAL A 187 -10.74 14.52 -6.78
N ALA A 188 -10.08 13.43 -6.37
CA ALA A 188 -10.74 12.33 -5.68
C ALA A 188 -11.36 12.77 -4.35
N TRP A 189 -10.66 13.62 -3.59
CA TRP A 189 -11.16 14.13 -2.32
C TRP A 189 -12.33 15.09 -2.51
N THR A 190 -12.24 16.00 -3.49
CA THR A 190 -13.33 16.91 -3.84
C THR A 190 -14.58 16.15 -4.29
N LEU A 191 -14.43 15.14 -5.15
CA LEU A 191 -15.58 14.32 -5.57
C LEU A 191 -16.16 13.54 -4.39
N SER A 192 -15.33 13.05 -3.47
CA SER A 192 -15.81 12.35 -2.28
C SER A 192 -16.54 13.28 -1.30
N SER A 193 -16.07 14.51 -1.10
CA SER A 193 -16.72 15.48 -0.20
C SER A 193 -18.07 15.97 -0.76
N LEU A 194 -18.22 15.99 -2.08
CA LEU A 194 -19.47 16.30 -2.77
C LEU A 194 -20.42 15.08 -2.90
N GLY A 195 -20.05 13.90 -2.39
CA GLY A 195 -20.86 12.67 -2.54
C GLY A 195 -20.87 12.09 -3.96
N LEU A 196 -20.01 12.58 -4.86
CA LEU A 196 -19.92 12.19 -6.27
C LEU A 196 -19.06 10.94 -6.47
N HIS A 197 -19.38 9.86 -5.74
CA HIS A 197 -18.57 8.64 -5.70
C HIS A 197 -18.44 7.94 -7.06
N TYR A 198 -19.50 7.93 -7.88
CA TYR A 198 -19.45 7.36 -9.23
C TYR A 198 -18.35 8.01 -10.10
N PHE A 199 -18.26 9.34 -10.06
CA PHE A 199 -17.23 10.07 -10.82
C PHE A 199 -15.84 9.88 -10.22
N LYS A 200 -15.75 9.84 -8.88
CA LYS A 200 -14.50 9.51 -8.19
C LYS A 200 -13.96 8.17 -8.68
N ASP A 201 -14.79 7.14 -8.72
CA ASP A 201 -14.38 5.78 -9.09
C ASP A 201 -13.95 5.70 -10.56
N LYS A 202 -14.57 6.48 -11.47
CA LYS A 202 -14.09 6.65 -12.85
C LYS A 202 -12.70 7.28 -12.90
N VAL A 203 -12.45 8.32 -12.10
CA VAL A 203 -11.13 8.95 -11.99
C VAL A 203 -10.10 7.97 -11.47
N VAL A 204 -10.43 7.16 -10.45
CA VAL A 204 -9.56 6.11 -9.91
C VAL A 204 -9.20 5.09 -10.98
N ARG A 205 -10.19 4.55 -11.71
CA ARG A 205 -9.94 3.58 -12.79
C ARG A 205 -9.03 4.14 -13.88
N LYS A 206 -9.26 5.40 -14.29
CA LYS A 206 -8.40 6.08 -15.28
C LYS A 206 -7.00 6.35 -14.75
N PHE A 207 -6.85 6.64 -13.46
CA PHE A 207 -5.56 6.89 -12.84
C PHE A 207 -4.70 5.63 -12.80
N VAL A 208 -5.27 4.52 -12.35
CA VAL A 208 -4.57 3.23 -12.20
C VAL A 208 -4.30 2.58 -13.56
N ALA A 209 -5.22 2.71 -14.52
CA ALA A 209 -5.08 2.21 -15.88
C ALA A 209 -4.79 0.69 -15.97
N THR A 210 -5.24 -0.09 -14.98
CA THR A 210 -5.20 -1.56 -15.03
C THR A 210 -6.27 -2.10 -15.97
N PRO A 211 -6.05 -3.31 -16.54
CA PRO A 211 -7.10 -4.05 -17.23
C PRO A 211 -8.37 -4.09 -16.40
N GLN A 212 -9.52 -4.01 -17.06
CA GLN A 212 -10.82 -4.06 -16.40
C GLN A 212 -11.48 -5.41 -16.69
N PHE A 213 -12.18 -5.96 -15.70
CA PHE A 213 -13.01 -7.12 -15.90
C PHE A 213 -14.13 -6.83 -16.91
N HIS A 214 -14.29 -7.69 -17.91
CA HIS A 214 -15.41 -7.68 -18.84
C HIS A 214 -15.98 -9.10 -18.93
N SER A 215 -17.29 -9.26 -18.76
CA SER A 215 -17.95 -10.57 -18.77
C SER A 215 -17.74 -11.36 -20.08
N ASN A 216 -17.51 -10.67 -21.20
CA ASN A 216 -17.26 -11.29 -22.51
C ASN A 216 -15.88 -11.96 -22.63
N ILE A 217 -14.99 -11.78 -21.65
CA ILE A 217 -13.68 -12.43 -21.57
C ILE A 217 -13.81 -13.84 -20.97
N ALA A 218 -14.86 -14.12 -20.20
CA ALA A 218 -15.14 -15.46 -19.64
C ALA A 218 -15.65 -16.45 -20.72
N SER A 219 -16.30 -15.96 -21.78
CA SER A 219 -16.89 -16.80 -22.84
C SER A 219 -15.91 -17.24 -23.94
N GLN A 220 -14.64 -16.84 -23.89
CA GLN A 220 -13.63 -17.26 -24.89
C GLN A 220 -12.81 -18.48 -24.47
N VAL A 221 -13.01 -19.00 -23.25
CA VAL A 221 -12.27 -20.14 -22.70
C VAL A 221 -12.93 -21.50 -23.03
N GLU A 222 -14.13 -21.51 -23.60
CA GLU A 222 -14.77 -22.76 -24.07
C GLU A 222 -14.29 -23.24 -25.45
N ASN A 223 -13.36 -22.53 -26.11
CA ASN A 223 -12.88 -22.85 -27.46
C ASN A 223 -11.33 -23.00 -27.57
N PHE A 224 -10.69 -23.61 -26.57
CA PHE A 224 -9.31 -24.13 -26.70
C PHE A 224 -9.13 -25.45 -25.94
#